data_AF-A0A3M7Q8I6-F1
#
_entry.id   AF-A0A3M7Q8I6-F1
#
_cell.length_a   1.000
_cell.length_b   1.000
_cell.length_c   1.000
_cell.angle_alpha   90.00
_cell.angle_beta   90.00
_cell.angle_gamma   90.00
#
_symmetry.space_group_name_H-M   'P 1'
#
loop_
_entity.id
_entity.type
_entity.pdbx_description
1 polymer ?
#
loop_
_entity_poly.entity_id
_entity_poly.type
_entity_poly.pdbx_seq_one_letter_code
_entity_poly.pdbx_strand_id
1 'polypeptide(L)'
;MIQAISVEFENVKIYGCWFHFNQAIIRYLFNKCNKQALYYNDYNFKQWIRKFSALALVPLNDVKTGWNIILSTVPVILDSDILKFIKYFVNTWLQGKYGFSWNHFDNNGPRTNNHLEGYHSKLSSIPSSKSNNVLTFINMIKKSASQVHSEFHANERNPIAEPKQLSKNKKKDQVFVTLQEQF
;
A
#
# COMPACT_ATOMS: atom_id res chain seq x y z
N MET A 1 6.02 9.38 14.26
CA MET A 1 4.64 8.91 14.05
C MET A 1 4.50 7.41 14.35
N ILE A 2 5.11 6.49 13.58
CA ILE A 2 5.02 5.03 13.85
C ILE A 2 5.40 4.71 15.29
N GLN A 3 6.54 5.23 15.77
CA GLN A 3 7.01 4.98 17.13
C GLN A 3 6.08 5.56 18.22
N ALA A 4 5.42 6.70 17.96
CA ALA A 4 4.45 7.26 18.90
C ALA A 4 3.20 6.38 18.97
N ILE A 5 2.69 5.90 17.82
CA ILE A 5 1.54 5.00 17.77
C ILE A 5 1.85 3.69 18.52
N SER A 6 3.05 3.14 18.35
CA SER A 6 3.47 1.93 19.05
C SER A 6 3.56 2.10 20.57
N VAL A 7 3.81 3.31 21.07
CA VAL A 7 3.87 3.62 22.50
C VAL A 7 2.47 3.83 23.08
N GLU A 8 1.62 4.59 22.38
CA GLU A 8 0.27 4.92 22.88
C GLU A 8 -0.73 3.77 22.73
N PHE A 9 -0.56 2.91 21.72
CA PHE A 9 -1.47 1.80 21.43
C PHE A 9 -0.71 0.48 21.47
N GLU A 10 -0.52 -0.03 22.68
CA GLU A 10 0.07 -1.35 22.92
C GLU A 10 -0.74 -2.44 22.20
N ASN A 11 -0.04 -3.43 21.62
CA ASN A 11 -0.62 -4.59 20.91
C ASN A 11 -1.30 -4.30 19.55
N VAL A 12 -1.18 -3.10 18.99
CA VAL A 12 -1.69 -2.82 17.63
C VAL A 12 -0.66 -3.22 16.56
N LYS A 13 -1.08 -4.02 15.58
CA LYS A 13 -0.32 -4.24 14.34
C LYS A 13 -0.41 -2.99 13.47
N ILE A 14 0.75 -2.36 13.19
CA ILE A 14 0.82 -1.19 12.31
C ILE A 14 1.09 -1.64 10.88
N TYR A 15 0.18 -1.31 9.98
CA TYR A 15 0.33 -1.53 8.55
C TYR A 15 0.50 -0.20 7.81
N GLY A 16 1.47 -0.16 6.91
CA GLY A 16 1.59 0.87 5.89
C GLY A 16 0.54 0.67 4.80
N CYS A 17 0.52 1.57 3.81
CA CYS A 17 -0.32 1.38 2.63
C CYS A 17 0.44 0.57 1.57
N TRP A 18 -0.12 -0.57 1.17
CA TRP A 18 0.46 -1.45 0.15
C TRP A 18 0.58 -0.76 -1.21
N PHE A 19 -0.38 0.11 -1.56
CA PHE A 19 -0.31 0.90 -2.79
C PHE A 19 0.91 1.83 -2.79
N HIS A 20 1.15 2.54 -1.68
CA HIS A 20 2.31 3.42 -1.55
C HIS A 20 3.64 2.65 -1.51
N PHE A 21 3.67 1.47 -0.89
CA PHE A 21 4.82 0.56 -0.97
C PHE A 21 5.16 0.20 -2.42
N ASN A 22 4.18 -0.27 -3.19
CA ASN A 22 4.34 -0.57 -4.61
C ASN A 22 4.78 0.65 -5.42
N GLN A 23 4.15 1.80 -5.16
CA GLN A 23 4.47 3.04 -5.84
C GLN A 23 5.92 3.49 -5.54
N ALA A 24 6.40 3.34 -4.31
CA ALA A 24 7.77 3.68 -3.92
C ALA A 24 8.80 2.84 -4.68
N ILE A 25 8.56 1.53 -4.79
CA ILE A 25 9.41 0.61 -5.58
C ILE A 25 9.50 1.08 -7.04
N ILE A 26 8.35 1.28 -7.69
CA ILE A 26 8.29 1.66 -9.09
C ILE A 26 8.89 3.05 -9.34
N ARG A 27 8.59 4.03 -8.47
CA ARG A 27 9.18 5.38 -8.57
C ARG A 27 10.69 5.37 -8.40
N TYR A 28 11.23 4.58 -7.49
CA TYR A 28 12.67 4.47 -7.33
C TYR A 28 13.31 3.86 -8.58
N LEU A 29 12.75 2.75 -9.08
CA LEU A 29 13.21 2.10 -10.30
C LEU A 29 13.22 3.05 -11.51
N PHE A 30 12.18 3.86 -11.67
CA PHE A 30 12.07 4.76 -12.82
C PHE A 30 12.95 5.98 -12.66
N ASN A 31 12.88 6.66 -11.51
CA ASN A 31 13.46 7.99 -11.34
C ASN A 31 14.91 7.95 -10.84
N LYS A 32 15.36 6.84 -10.26
CA LYS A 32 16.72 6.72 -9.68
C LYS A 32 17.60 5.71 -10.41
N CYS A 33 17.00 4.82 -11.20
CA CYS A 33 17.69 3.76 -11.95
C CYS A 33 17.40 3.81 -13.46
N ASN A 34 16.56 4.76 -13.92
CA ASN A 34 16.23 4.97 -15.34
C ASN A 34 15.72 3.71 -16.07
N LYS A 35 15.07 2.78 -15.37
CA LYS A 35 14.59 1.50 -15.94
C LYS A 35 13.13 1.53 -16.39
N GLN A 36 12.54 2.70 -16.62
CA GLN A 36 11.15 2.81 -17.05
C GLN A 36 10.91 2.13 -18.39
N ALA A 37 11.73 2.43 -19.41
CA ALA A 37 11.60 1.81 -20.73
C ALA A 37 11.74 0.28 -20.65
N LEU A 38 12.75 -0.20 -19.91
CA LEU A 38 12.97 -1.64 -19.72
C LEU A 38 11.78 -2.32 -19.03
N TYR A 39 11.21 -1.69 -17.99
CA TYR A 39 10.02 -2.21 -17.29
C TYR A 39 8.78 -2.35 -18.18
N TYR A 40 8.58 -1.46 -19.15
CA TYR A 40 7.44 -1.54 -20.04
C TYR A 40 7.68 -2.47 -21.25
N ASN A 41 8.92 -2.56 -21.72
CA ASN A 41 9.25 -3.28 -22.95
C ASN A 41 9.69 -4.74 -22.71
N ASP A 42 10.14 -5.09 -21.50
CA ASP A 42 10.57 -6.45 -21.16
C ASP A 42 9.62 -7.09 -20.14
N TYR A 43 8.91 -8.14 -20.57
CA TYR A 43 7.97 -8.88 -19.74
C TYR A 43 8.65 -9.56 -18.55
N ASN A 44 9.81 -10.20 -18.75
CA ASN A 44 10.50 -10.94 -17.70
C ASN A 44 11.03 -9.99 -16.62
N PHE A 45 11.61 -8.87 -17.03
CA PHE A 45 12.05 -7.81 -16.14
C PHE A 45 10.87 -7.22 -15.35
N LYS A 46 9.74 -6.92 -16.02
CA LYS A 46 8.52 -6.47 -15.36
C LYS A 46 8.05 -7.46 -14.29
N GLN A 47 8.00 -8.74 -14.63
CA GLN A 47 7.58 -9.79 -13.71
C GLN A 47 8.57 -9.94 -12.54
N TRP A 48 9.87 -9.83 -12.80
CA TRP A 48 10.91 -9.83 -11.77
C TRP A 48 10.74 -8.66 -10.79
N ILE A 49 10.53 -7.43 -11.28
CA ILE A 49 10.24 -6.27 -10.42
C ILE A 49 8.96 -6.47 -9.59
N ARG A 50 7.92 -7.08 -10.17
CA ARG A 50 6.67 -7.39 -9.43
C ARG A 50 6.86 -8.40 -8.31
N LYS A 51 7.90 -9.23 -8.33
CA LYS A 51 8.22 -10.12 -7.19
C LYS A 51 8.64 -9.33 -5.94
N PHE A 52 9.32 -8.18 -6.10
CA PHE A 52 9.65 -7.30 -4.97
C PHE A 52 8.38 -6.77 -4.28
N SER A 53 7.39 -6.36 -5.08
CA SER A 53 6.06 -6.00 -4.61
C SER A 53 5.32 -7.14 -3.91
N ALA A 54 5.50 -8.37 -4.43
CA ALA A 54 4.86 -9.56 -3.89
C ALA A 54 5.46 -10.03 -2.56
N LEU A 55 6.69 -9.64 -2.20
CA LEU A 55 7.27 -9.95 -0.89
C LEU A 55 6.42 -9.43 0.28
N ALA A 56 5.66 -8.35 0.07
CA ALA A 56 4.72 -7.87 1.08
C ALA A 56 3.62 -8.89 1.39
N LEU A 57 3.41 -9.87 0.52
CA LEU A 57 2.35 -10.86 0.62
C LEU A 57 2.88 -12.25 1.00
N VAL A 58 4.15 -12.34 1.41
CA VAL A 58 4.81 -13.58 1.83
C VAL A 58 4.85 -13.61 3.37
N PRO A 59 4.68 -14.78 4.02
CA PRO A 59 4.90 -14.91 5.46
C PRO A 59 6.25 -14.34 5.88
N LEU A 60 6.32 -13.64 7.01
CA LEU A 60 7.57 -12.99 7.45
C LEU A 60 8.75 -13.97 7.56
N ASN A 61 8.48 -15.20 8.01
CA ASN A 61 9.47 -16.27 8.12
C ASN A 61 10.05 -16.68 6.76
N ASP A 62 9.28 -16.52 5.68
CA ASP A 62 9.65 -16.92 4.32
C ASP A 62 10.14 -15.75 3.46
N VAL A 63 10.11 -14.51 3.96
CA VAL A 63 10.61 -13.33 3.22
C VAL A 63 12.07 -13.53 2.80
N LYS A 64 12.91 -14.15 3.63
CA LYS A 64 14.31 -14.46 3.29
C LYS A 64 14.41 -15.44 2.12
N THR A 65 13.57 -16.47 2.12
CA THR A 65 13.47 -17.45 1.04
C THR A 65 12.99 -16.80 -0.25
N GLY A 66 11.91 -16.01 -0.19
CA GLY A 66 11.39 -15.24 -1.32
C GLY A 66 12.43 -14.26 -1.88
N TRP A 67 13.20 -13.62 -1.02
CA TRP A 67 14.30 -12.73 -1.41
C TRP A 67 15.40 -13.47 -2.19
N ASN A 68 15.82 -14.63 -1.71
CA ASN A 68 16.83 -15.46 -2.40
C ASN A 68 16.36 -15.88 -3.79
N ILE A 69 15.07 -16.26 -3.93
CA ILE A 69 14.46 -16.60 -5.22
C ILE A 69 14.47 -15.42 -6.19
N ILE A 70 14.22 -14.20 -5.70
CA ILE A 70 14.30 -12.99 -6.54
C ILE A 70 15.73 -12.80 -7.06
N LEU A 71 16.73 -12.94 -6.21
CA LEU A 71 18.13 -12.78 -6.61
C LEU A 71 18.63 -13.91 -7.53
N SER A 72 18.12 -15.13 -7.40
CA SER A 72 18.50 -16.24 -8.29
C SER A 72 17.81 -16.20 -9.65
N THR A 73 16.80 -15.32 -9.84
CA THR A 73 15.97 -15.25 -11.06
C THR A 73 16.08 -13.90 -11.77
N VAL A 74 17.22 -13.20 -11.64
CA VAL A 74 17.48 -11.93 -12.31
C VAL A 74 17.48 -12.14 -13.84
N PRO A 75 16.60 -11.47 -14.61
CA PRO A 75 16.46 -11.72 -16.04
C PRO A 75 17.35 -10.82 -16.92
N VAL A 76 18.20 -9.98 -16.31
CA VAL A 76 18.99 -8.95 -17.00
C VAL A 76 20.41 -8.90 -16.45
N ILE A 77 21.32 -8.24 -17.18
CA ILE A 77 22.67 -7.97 -16.69
C ILE A 77 22.58 -7.10 -15.43
N LEU A 78 23.34 -7.47 -14.39
CA LEU A 78 23.46 -6.70 -13.15
C LEU A 78 24.37 -5.49 -13.36
N ASP A 79 23.81 -4.44 -13.96
CA ASP A 79 24.46 -3.14 -14.05
C ASP A 79 24.38 -2.34 -12.73
N SER A 80 25.08 -1.19 -12.71
CA SER A 80 25.14 -0.32 -11.52
C SER A 80 23.77 0.18 -11.06
N ASP A 81 22.83 0.40 -11.98
CA ASP A 81 21.48 0.89 -11.67
C ASP A 81 20.60 -0.22 -11.07
N ILE A 82 20.71 -1.45 -11.55
CA ILE A 82 20.02 -2.61 -10.96
C ILE A 82 20.59 -2.91 -9.57
N LEU A 83 21.92 -2.89 -9.40
CA LEU A 83 22.55 -3.07 -8.09
C LEU A 83 22.13 -1.96 -7.11
N LYS A 84 22.01 -0.72 -7.59
CA LYS A 84 21.49 0.41 -6.81
C LYS A 84 20.03 0.20 -6.37
N PHE A 85 19.17 -0.30 -7.26
CA PHE A 85 17.79 -0.65 -6.92
C PHE A 85 17.72 -1.75 -5.85
N ILE A 86 18.51 -2.81 -5.99
CA ILE A 86 18.59 -3.91 -5.01
C ILE A 86 19.03 -3.38 -3.64
N LYS A 87 20.10 -2.57 -3.60
CA LYS A 87 20.59 -1.93 -2.37
C LYS A 87 19.53 -1.04 -1.73
N TYR A 88 18.81 -0.24 -2.53
CA TYR A 88 17.68 0.54 -2.05
C TYR A 88 16.63 -0.34 -1.38
N PHE A 89 16.23 -1.43 -2.03
CA PHE A 89 15.18 -2.29 -1.51
C PHE A 89 15.60 -2.92 -0.18
N VAL A 90 16.83 -3.46 -0.11
CA VAL A 90 17.40 -4.03 1.11
C VAL A 90 17.42 -3.01 2.25
N ASN A 91 18.04 -1.84 2.03
CA ASN A 91 18.24 -0.84 3.07
C ASN A 91 16.93 -0.20 3.55
N THR A 92 15.94 -0.13 2.66
CA THR A 92 14.66 0.55 2.95
C THR A 92 13.63 -0.40 3.57
N TRP A 93 13.51 -1.61 3.03
CA TRP A 93 12.39 -2.51 3.38
C TRP A 93 12.85 -3.72 4.19
N LEU A 94 14.00 -4.32 3.87
CA LEU A 94 14.46 -5.53 4.57
C LEU A 94 15.24 -5.23 5.86
N GLN A 95 16.03 -4.15 5.88
CA GLN A 95 16.81 -3.73 7.06
C GLN A 95 16.02 -2.87 8.05
N GLY A 96 14.69 -2.83 7.92
CA GLY A 96 13.82 -2.40 9.01
C GLY A 96 13.69 -0.89 9.21
N LYS A 97 14.06 -0.02 8.25
CA LYS A 97 13.77 1.43 8.34
C LYS A 97 12.30 1.72 8.69
N TYR A 98 11.39 0.87 8.23
CA TYR A 98 9.95 0.93 8.50
C TYR A 98 9.42 -0.30 9.25
N GLY A 99 10.31 -1.07 9.89
CA GLY A 99 9.99 -2.39 10.44
C GLY A 99 9.33 -3.29 9.39
N PHE A 100 8.32 -4.05 9.81
CA PHE A 100 7.52 -4.93 8.94
C PHE A 100 6.17 -4.33 8.55
N SER A 101 5.97 -3.02 8.71
CA SER A 101 4.70 -2.36 8.38
C SER A 101 4.32 -2.46 6.90
N TRP A 102 5.28 -2.74 6.01
CA TRP A 102 5.06 -2.98 4.58
C TRP A 102 4.62 -4.41 4.27
N ASN A 103 4.69 -5.34 5.22
CA ASN A 103 4.18 -6.70 5.05
C ASN A 103 2.68 -6.74 5.36
N HIS A 104 1.95 -7.38 4.47
CA HIS A 104 0.49 -7.49 4.44
C HIS A 104 0.03 -8.96 4.39
N PHE A 105 0.90 -9.92 4.69
CA PHE A 105 0.51 -11.33 4.71
C PHE A 105 -0.63 -11.57 5.71
N ASP A 106 -0.50 -11.09 6.95
CA ASP A 106 -1.56 -11.17 7.98
C ASP A 106 -2.58 -10.02 7.93
N ASN A 107 -2.61 -9.24 6.84
CA ASN A 107 -3.50 -8.10 6.76
C ASN A 107 -4.85 -8.50 6.13
N ASN A 108 -5.82 -8.73 7.03
CA ASN A 108 -7.22 -9.00 6.72
C ASN A 108 -8.06 -7.71 6.51
N GLY A 109 -7.47 -6.55 6.77
CA GLY A 109 -8.09 -5.25 6.56
C GLY A 109 -7.76 -4.63 5.20
N PRO A 110 -8.12 -3.35 4.99
CA PRO A 110 -7.81 -2.66 3.75
C PRO A 110 -6.30 -2.51 3.55
N ARG A 111 -5.82 -2.93 2.38
CA ARG A 111 -4.39 -2.82 1.98
C ARG A 111 -4.08 -1.48 1.31
N THR A 112 -5.10 -0.73 0.93
CA THR A 112 -4.97 0.62 0.40
C THR A 112 -5.74 1.60 1.27
N ASN A 113 -5.29 2.84 1.28
CA ASN A 113 -5.92 3.96 1.98
C ASN A 113 -6.80 4.78 1.03
N ASN A 114 -7.31 4.20 -0.06
CA ASN A 114 -8.12 4.91 -1.07
C ASN A 114 -9.33 5.63 -0.47
N HIS A 115 -9.96 5.04 0.56
CA HIS A 115 -11.07 5.66 1.27
C HIS A 115 -10.65 6.97 1.97
N LEU A 116 -9.48 6.95 2.61
CA LEU A 116 -8.89 8.09 3.29
C LEU A 116 -8.42 9.16 2.28
N GLU A 117 -7.77 8.74 1.19
CA GLU A 117 -7.38 9.63 0.09
C GLU A 117 -8.59 10.31 -0.55
N GLY A 118 -9.66 9.55 -0.79
CA GLY A 118 -10.92 10.09 -1.31
C GLY A 118 -11.54 11.12 -0.35
N TYR A 119 -11.53 10.84 0.95
CA TYR A 119 -11.98 11.79 1.97
C TYR A 119 -11.13 13.07 1.98
N HIS A 120 -9.80 12.95 2.00
CA HIS A 120 -8.90 14.10 1.94
C HIS A 120 -9.04 14.89 0.65
N SER A 121 -9.23 14.22 -0.49
CA SER A 121 -9.49 14.89 -1.77
C SER A 121 -10.77 15.71 -1.70
N LYS A 122 -11.86 15.15 -1.16
CA LYS A 122 -13.11 15.89 -0.93
C LYS A 122 -12.86 17.10 -0.04
N LEU A 123 -12.21 16.92 1.12
CA LEU A 123 -11.88 18.04 2.01
C LEU A 123 -11.08 19.14 1.30
N SER A 124 -10.03 18.78 0.57
CA SER A 124 -9.15 19.73 -0.12
C SER A 124 -9.85 20.53 -1.23
N SER A 125 -10.95 20.00 -1.77
CA SER A 125 -11.78 20.69 -2.76
C SER A 125 -12.67 21.78 -2.13
N ILE A 126 -12.90 21.73 -0.82
CA ILE A 126 -13.73 22.72 -0.14
C ILE A 126 -12.91 24.02 0.04
N PRO A 127 -13.41 25.19 -0.38
CA PRO A 127 -12.68 26.46 -0.25
C PRO A 127 -12.23 26.78 1.19
N SER A 128 -13.04 26.43 2.19
CA SER A 128 -12.73 26.61 3.60
C SER A 128 -11.54 25.79 4.10
N SER A 129 -11.17 24.69 3.41
CA SER A 129 -9.99 23.88 3.76
C SER A 129 -8.67 24.61 3.53
N LYS A 130 -8.69 25.67 2.70
CA LYS A 130 -7.56 26.54 2.37
C LYS A 130 -7.61 27.86 3.14
N SER A 131 -8.58 28.02 4.03
CA SER A 131 -8.70 29.22 4.84
C SER A 131 -7.64 29.21 5.94
N ASN A 132 -6.96 30.34 6.14
CA ASN A 132 -6.10 30.54 7.31
C ASN A 132 -6.91 30.74 8.62
N ASN A 133 -8.24 30.79 8.54
CA ASN A 133 -9.11 30.92 9.70
C ASN A 133 -9.45 29.54 10.30
N VAL A 134 -8.92 29.29 11.49
CA VAL A 134 -9.12 28.05 12.24
C VAL A 134 -10.60 27.75 12.53
N LEU A 135 -11.43 28.77 12.80
CA LEU A 135 -12.87 28.56 13.05
C LEU A 135 -13.59 28.10 11.77
N THR A 136 -13.23 28.67 10.62
CA THR A 136 -13.75 28.25 9.32
C THR A 136 -13.39 26.79 9.03
N PHE A 137 -12.17 26.39 9.36
CA PHE A 137 -11.72 25.00 9.26
C PHE A 137 -12.46 24.05 10.21
N ILE A 138 -12.63 24.43 11.49
CA ILE A 138 -13.37 23.65 12.49
C ILE A 138 -14.82 23.44 12.05
N ASN A 139 -15.49 24.50 11.60
CA ASN A 139 -16.88 24.43 11.15
C ASN A 139 -17.04 23.54 9.91
N MET A 140 -16.05 23.56 9.00
CA MET A 140 -16.00 22.64 7.88
C MET A 140 -15.89 21.17 8.33
N ILE A 141 -15.01 20.86 9.28
CA ILE A 141 -14.87 19.51 9.83
C ILE A 141 -16.17 19.06 10.50
N LYS A 142 -16.78 19.92 11.33
CA LYS A 142 -18.06 19.61 12.00
C LYS A 142 -19.15 19.29 10.98
N LYS A 143 -19.28 20.12 9.92
CA LYS A 143 -20.24 19.88 8.84
C LYS A 143 -19.99 18.55 8.12
N SER A 144 -18.73 18.25 7.81
CA SER A 144 -18.35 16.96 7.21
C SER A 144 -18.73 15.78 8.09
N ALA A 145 -18.50 15.86 9.41
CA ALA A 145 -18.85 14.81 10.35
C ALA A 145 -20.37 14.59 10.44
N SER A 146 -21.14 15.68 10.55
CA SER A 146 -22.62 15.61 10.56
C SER A 146 -23.18 14.98 9.29
N GLN A 147 -22.61 15.28 8.13
CA GLN A 147 -23.04 14.71 6.86
C GLN A 147 -22.76 13.20 6.81
N VAL A 148 -21.54 12.76 7.15
CA VAL A 148 -21.18 11.35 7.20
C VAL A 148 -22.07 10.58 8.18
N HIS A 149 -22.35 11.16 9.35
CA HIS A 149 -23.23 10.55 10.35
C HIS A 149 -24.66 10.38 9.81
N SER A 150 -25.19 11.39 9.12
CA SER A 150 -26.52 11.33 8.53
C SER A 150 -26.61 10.28 7.41
N GLU A 151 -25.60 10.20 6.55
CA GLU A 151 -25.48 9.19 5.49
C GLU A 151 -25.40 7.77 6.07
N PHE A 152 -24.64 7.58 7.17
CA PHE A 152 -24.57 6.30 7.88
C PHE A 152 -25.94 5.84 8.39
N HIS A 153 -26.66 6.70 9.12
CA HIS A 153 -28.01 6.38 9.62
C HIS A 153 -29.00 6.14 8.50
N ALA A 154 -28.91 6.89 7.40
CA ALA A 154 -29.75 6.66 6.23
C ALA A 154 -29.49 5.28 5.61
N ASN A 155 -28.21 4.87 5.52
CA ASN A 155 -27.82 3.55 5.03
C ASN A 155 -28.22 2.42 5.99
N GLU A 156 -28.19 2.62 7.31
CA GLU A 156 -28.69 1.61 8.26
C GLU A 156 -30.20 1.37 8.08
N ARG A 157 -30.97 2.44 7.83
CA ARG A 157 -32.42 2.34 7.61
C ARG A 157 -32.78 1.78 6.24
N ASN A 158 -32.04 2.18 5.22
CA ASN A 158 -32.21 1.75 3.83
C ASN A 158 -30.86 1.27 3.27
N PRO A 159 -30.50 -0.01 3.50
CA PRO A 159 -29.21 -0.53 3.07
C PRO A 159 -29.03 -0.39 1.56
N ILE A 160 -28.04 0.40 1.16
CA ILE A 160 -27.59 0.44 -0.23
C ILE A 160 -26.81 -0.84 -0.48
N ALA A 161 -27.14 -1.54 -1.57
CA ALA A 161 -26.38 -2.72 -1.98
C ALA A 161 -24.90 -2.34 -2.18
N GLU A 162 -24.00 -3.11 -1.57
CA GLU A 162 -22.57 -2.87 -1.73
C GLU A 162 -22.18 -2.88 -3.22
N PRO A 163 -21.29 -1.97 -3.65
CA PRO A 163 -20.77 -1.98 -5.01
C PRO A 163 -20.20 -3.36 -5.34
N LYS A 164 -20.74 -4.01 -6.37
CA LYS A 164 -20.27 -5.34 -6.78
C LYS A 164 -18.79 -5.26 -7.13
N GLN A 165 -17.98 -6.03 -6.41
CA GLN A 165 -16.58 -6.19 -6.76
C GLN A 165 -16.48 -6.83 -8.16
N LEU A 166 -15.57 -6.31 -8.99
CA LEU A 166 -15.28 -6.89 -10.30
C LEU A 166 -14.84 -8.36 -10.16
N SER A 167 -15.37 -9.24 -10.99
CA SER A 167 -15.11 -10.70 -10.94
C SER A 167 -13.62 -11.04 -10.95
N LYS A 168 -12.81 -10.30 -11.71
CA LYS A 168 -11.35 -10.46 -11.77
C LYS A 168 -10.64 -10.22 -10.43
N ASN A 169 -11.17 -9.32 -9.59
CA ASN A 169 -10.58 -9.02 -8.28
C ASN A 169 -10.98 -10.09 -7.28
N LYS A 170 -12.26 -10.51 -7.31
CA LYS A 170 -12.75 -11.63 -6.48
C LYS A 170 -11.93 -12.91 -6.69
N LYS A 171 -11.60 -13.24 -7.94
CA LYS A 171 -10.72 -14.39 -8.26
C LYS A 171 -9.31 -14.25 -7.65
N LYS A 172 -8.73 -13.05 -7.68
CA LYS A 172 -7.39 -12.80 -7.11
C LYS A 172 -7.40 -12.91 -5.59
N ASP A 173 -8.43 -12.38 -4.95
CA ASP A 173 -8.60 -12.47 -3.50
C ASP A 173 -8.75 -13.92 -3.07
N GLN A 174 -9.52 -14.72 -3.84
CA GLN A 174 -9.68 -16.14 -3.55
C GLN A 174 -8.37 -16.93 -3.72
N VAL A 175 -7.60 -16.67 -4.77
CA VAL A 175 -6.25 -17.25 -4.93
C VAL A 175 -5.36 -16.86 -3.75
N PHE A 176 -5.44 -15.62 -3.29
CA PHE A 176 -4.65 -15.15 -2.15
C PHE A 176 -5.01 -15.89 -0.87
N VAL A 177 -6.30 -16.03 -0.57
CA VAL A 177 -6.79 -16.79 0.61
C VAL A 177 -6.34 -18.24 0.55
N THR A 178 -6.51 -18.92 -0.59
CA THR A 178 -6.05 -20.32 -0.74
C THR A 178 -4.54 -20.46 -0.54
N LEU A 179 -3.75 -19.49 -1.02
CA LEU A 179 -2.31 -19.50 -0.79
C LEU A 179 -1.96 -19.26 0.68
N GLN A 180 -2.71 -18.44 1.40
CA GLN A 180 -2.50 -18.25 2.84
C GLN A 180 -2.79 -19.52 3.65
N GLU A 181 -3.75 -20.34 3.25
CA GLU A 181 -4.08 -21.61 3.92
C GLU A 181 -3.01 -22.70 3.73
N GLN A 182 -2.09 -22.52 2.78
CA GLN A 182 -1.01 -23.46 2.48
C GLN A 182 0.27 -23.22 3.28
N PHE A 183 0.33 -22.13 4.07
CA PHE A 183 1.45 -21.74 4.93
C PHE A 183 0.97 -21.53 6.37
#